data_AF-A0AA37GHZ8-F1
#
_entry.id   AF-A0AA37GHZ8-F1
#
_cell.length_a   1.000
_cell.length_b   1.000
_cell.length_c   1.000
_cell.angle_alpha   90.00
_cell.angle_beta   90.00
_cell.angle_gamma   90.00
#
_symmetry.space_group_name_H-M   'P 1'
#
loop_
_entity.id
_entity.type
_entity.pdbx_description
1 polymer ?
#
loop_
_entity_poly.entity_id
_entity_poly.type
_entity_poly.pdbx_seq_one_letter_code
_entity_poly.pdbx_strand_id
1 'polypeptide(L)'
;MSTNNTFVPSYETCDEVTDQCPIELTVYGTYLSKPAATFFGIAFGACLLFQLYFGIRSRTWSFIIWLGIGTIFEVFGYWARTKLADNPWDLDAFAQQYLTLLLAPTLVAAAISVTFKHIVIWYGAQWSVLRPSLYPWVFVGTDFLSIIIQVAGGAITAAKTSGSGDETMSKIGEKLVIGGVAFQVANMFCCGCLMLIYAMRRRSALRSGAHSRDAAHLMEGDGQPMSRASASDGEARRVRAFVYALAVAYIAILIRCSYR
;
A
#
# COMPACT_ATOMS: atom_id res chain seq x y z
N MET A 1 -52.49 -6.85 24.41
CA MET A 1 -51.83 -6.40 23.17
C MET A 1 -50.35 -6.66 23.31
N SER A 2 -49.88 -7.80 22.81
CA SER A 2 -48.46 -8.12 22.69
C SER A 2 -47.87 -7.25 21.59
N THR A 3 -47.14 -6.20 21.95
CA THR A 3 -46.23 -5.50 21.04
C THR A 3 -45.18 -6.50 20.61
N ASN A 4 -45.44 -7.18 19.50
CA ASN A 4 -44.48 -8.01 18.81
C ASN A 4 -43.49 -7.06 18.11
N ASN A 5 -42.67 -6.38 18.90
CA ASN A 5 -41.54 -5.62 18.42
C ASN A 5 -40.49 -6.68 18.03
N THR A 6 -40.50 -7.09 16.77
CA THR A 6 -39.41 -7.86 16.19
C THR A 6 -38.14 -7.05 16.38
N PHE A 7 -37.33 -7.42 17.39
CA PHE A 7 -36.00 -6.88 17.59
C PHE A 7 -35.17 -7.21 16.36
N VAL A 8 -34.74 -6.18 15.63
CA VAL A 8 -33.87 -6.33 14.48
C VAL A 8 -32.45 -6.02 14.97
N PRO A 9 -31.58 -7.03 15.16
CA PRO A 9 -30.20 -6.79 15.55
C PRO A 9 -29.51 -5.90 14.53
N SER A 10 -28.95 -4.80 15.02
CA SER A 10 -28.32 -3.74 14.22
C SER A 10 -27.12 -3.20 14.98
N TYR A 11 -26.15 -2.59 14.30
CA TYR A 11 -25.03 -1.93 14.99
C TYR A 11 -25.43 -0.69 15.81
N GLU A 12 -26.67 -0.21 15.70
CA GLU A 12 -27.22 0.84 16.57
C GLU A 12 -27.88 0.26 17.84
N THR A 13 -28.22 -1.04 17.83
CA THR A 13 -28.95 -1.71 18.92
C THR A 13 -28.13 -2.79 19.64
N CYS A 14 -27.06 -3.27 19.01
CA CYS A 14 -26.19 -4.32 19.50
C CYS A 14 -24.79 -3.76 19.78
N ASP A 15 -24.42 -3.68 21.05
CA ASP A 15 -23.08 -3.29 21.48
C ASP A 15 -22.20 -4.50 21.85
N GLU A 16 -22.77 -5.69 22.08
CA GLU A 16 -22.04 -6.89 22.47
C GLU A 16 -22.70 -8.17 21.94
N VAL A 17 -21.92 -9.27 21.87
CA VAL A 17 -22.42 -10.56 21.38
C VAL A 17 -23.35 -11.18 22.44
N THR A 18 -24.65 -11.24 22.11
CA THR A 18 -25.71 -11.82 22.95
C THR A 18 -26.60 -12.72 22.08
N ASP A 19 -27.46 -13.56 22.68
CA ASP A 19 -28.43 -14.40 21.95
C ASP A 19 -29.33 -13.60 20.98
N GLN A 20 -29.60 -12.33 21.27
CA GLN A 20 -30.34 -11.41 20.39
C GLN A 20 -29.48 -10.80 19.28
N CYS A 21 -28.16 -10.75 19.48
CA CYS A 21 -27.17 -10.11 18.60
C CYS A 21 -26.08 -11.14 18.21
N PRO A 22 -26.42 -12.15 17.40
CA PRO A 22 -25.49 -13.22 17.05
C PRO A 22 -24.36 -12.71 16.15
N ILE A 23 -23.17 -13.29 16.29
CA ILE A 23 -21.98 -12.91 15.54
C ILE A 23 -22.13 -13.07 14.02
N GLU A 24 -23.01 -13.96 13.56
CA GLU A 24 -23.26 -14.22 12.13
C GLU A 24 -23.76 -12.97 11.38
N LEU A 25 -24.37 -12.03 12.10
CA LEU A 25 -24.88 -10.79 11.55
C LEU A 25 -23.82 -9.68 11.47
N THR A 26 -22.65 -9.87 12.10
CA THR A 26 -21.54 -8.92 12.02
C THR A 26 -20.82 -8.98 10.66
N VAL A 27 -20.00 -7.97 10.32
CA VAL A 27 -19.38 -7.86 8.98
C VAL A 27 -18.53 -9.08 8.63
N TYR A 28 -17.86 -9.67 9.61
CA TYR A 28 -17.00 -10.83 9.42
C TYR A 28 -17.71 -12.18 9.64
N GLY A 29 -18.90 -12.18 10.24
CA GLY A 29 -19.70 -13.38 10.54
C GLY A 29 -19.02 -14.40 11.47
N THR A 30 -17.82 -14.12 11.97
CA THR A 30 -16.95 -15.04 12.71
C THR A 30 -16.01 -14.28 13.64
N TYR A 31 -15.53 -14.96 14.68
CA TYR A 31 -14.52 -14.40 15.58
C TYR A 31 -13.17 -14.29 14.88
N LEU A 32 -12.57 -13.10 14.95
CA LEU A 32 -11.21 -12.88 14.49
C LEU A 32 -10.19 -13.47 15.48
N SER A 33 -9.07 -13.95 14.94
CA SER A 33 -7.96 -14.44 15.75
C SER A 33 -7.21 -13.29 16.43
N LYS A 34 -7.51 -13.07 17.73
CA LYS A 34 -6.77 -12.16 18.63
C LYS A 34 -5.25 -12.39 18.64
N PRO A 35 -4.73 -13.62 18.79
CA PRO A 35 -3.28 -13.82 18.86
C PRO A 35 -2.59 -13.47 17.55
N ALA A 36 -3.21 -13.76 16.40
CA ALA A 36 -2.67 -13.39 15.10
C ALA A 36 -2.62 -11.86 14.92
N ALA A 37 -3.71 -11.16 15.26
CA ALA A 37 -3.77 -9.70 15.16
C ALA A 37 -2.71 -9.02 16.05
N THR A 38 -2.55 -9.51 17.29
CA THR A 38 -1.55 -9.00 18.24
C THR A 38 -0.12 -9.25 17.74
N PHE A 39 0.16 -10.45 17.24
CA PHE A 39 1.47 -10.80 16.69
C PHE A 39 1.87 -9.88 15.53
N PHE A 40 0.98 -9.68 14.55
CA PHE A 40 1.26 -8.79 13.43
C PHE A 40 1.39 -7.32 13.87
N GLY A 41 0.55 -6.86 14.81
CA GLY A 41 0.66 -5.51 15.38
C GLY A 41 2.03 -5.25 16.01
N ILE A 42 2.53 -6.19 16.83
CA ILE A 42 3.87 -6.10 17.45
C ILE A 42 4.97 -6.16 16.37
N ALA A 43 4.84 -7.05 15.39
CA ALA A 43 5.81 -7.19 14.31
C ALA A 43 5.93 -5.90 13.47
N PHE A 44 4.80 -5.28 13.08
CA PHE A 44 4.82 -3.98 12.39
C PHE A 44 5.34 -2.85 13.28
N GLY A 45 5.06 -2.89 14.58
CA GLY A 45 5.63 -1.95 15.55
C GLY A 45 7.16 -2.05 15.63
N ALA A 46 7.71 -3.27 15.68
CA ALA A 46 9.15 -3.50 15.66
C ALA A 46 9.79 -3.04 14.33
N CYS A 47 9.13 -3.33 13.20
CA CYS A 47 9.55 -2.83 11.88
C CYS A 47 9.57 -1.30 11.83
N LEU A 48 8.57 -0.63 12.41
CA LEU A 48 8.49 0.84 12.50
C LEU A 48 9.69 1.43 13.27
N LEU A 49 10.08 0.83 14.39
CA LEU A 49 11.23 1.29 15.17
C LEU A 49 12.54 1.10 14.39
N PHE A 50 12.72 -0.06 13.77
CA PHE A 50 13.90 -0.38 12.99
C PHE A 50 14.04 0.57 11.80
N GLN A 51 13.00 0.73 10.98
CA GLN A 51 13.05 1.61 9.82
C GLN A 51 13.23 3.08 10.22
N LEU A 52 12.67 3.53 11.35
CA LEU A 52 12.87 4.88 11.85
C LEU A 52 14.32 5.12 12.24
N TYR A 53 14.95 4.17 12.94
CA TYR A 53 16.37 4.24 13.29
C TYR A 53 17.26 4.35 12.04
N PHE A 54 17.08 3.46 11.06
CA PHE A 54 17.85 3.49 9.81
C PHE A 54 17.54 4.73 8.96
N GLY A 55 16.29 5.17 8.93
CA GLY A 55 15.84 6.34 8.16
C GLY A 55 16.43 7.65 8.68
N ILE A 56 16.44 7.83 10.01
CA ILE A 56 17.08 8.99 10.66
C ILE A 56 18.59 8.96 10.44
N ARG A 57 19.23 7.79 10.62
CA ARG A 57 20.68 7.64 10.42
C ARG A 57 21.11 7.96 8.98
N SER A 58 20.28 7.58 8.00
CA SER A 58 20.56 7.74 6.56
C SER A 58 20.04 9.06 5.97
N ARG A 59 19.36 9.90 6.77
CA ARG A 59 18.78 11.20 6.36
C ARG A 59 17.84 11.11 5.14
N THR A 60 17.15 9.98 4.96
CA THR A 60 16.22 9.77 3.84
C THR A 60 14.81 10.26 4.20
N TRP A 61 14.67 11.56 4.50
CA TRP A 61 13.47 12.18 5.05
C TRP A 61 12.18 11.90 4.26
N SER A 62 12.20 12.04 2.93
CA SER A 62 11.01 11.79 2.12
C SER A 62 10.58 10.32 2.15
N PHE A 63 11.53 9.38 2.13
CA PHE A 63 11.22 7.94 2.17
C PHE A 63 10.66 7.53 3.54
N ILE A 64 11.29 8.00 4.63
CA ILE A 64 10.90 7.59 5.98
C ILE A 64 9.54 8.17 6.39
N ILE A 65 9.17 9.35 5.90
CA ILE A 65 7.83 9.94 6.17
C ILE A 65 6.74 9.04 5.58
N TRP A 66 6.79 8.75 4.28
CA TRP A 66 5.75 7.93 3.62
C TRP A 66 5.72 6.50 4.16
N LEU A 67 6.90 5.87 4.31
CA LEU A 67 6.99 4.52 4.85
C LEU A 67 6.53 4.48 6.32
N GLY A 68 6.94 5.46 7.13
CA GLY A 68 6.58 5.57 8.53
C GLY A 68 5.09 5.71 8.74
N ILE A 69 4.43 6.63 8.03
CA ILE A 69 2.96 6.79 8.13
C ILE A 69 2.25 5.50 7.68
N GLY A 70 2.70 4.87 6.59
CA GLY A 70 2.15 3.59 6.14
C GLY A 70 2.23 2.49 7.20
N THR A 71 3.40 2.33 7.84
CA THR A 71 3.59 1.32 8.90
C THR A 71 2.86 1.69 10.19
N ILE A 72 2.71 2.97 10.52
CA ILE A 72 1.88 3.41 11.64
C ILE A 72 0.42 2.98 11.41
N PHE A 73 -0.10 3.15 10.19
CA PHE A 73 -1.44 2.69 9.85
C PHE A 73 -1.60 1.16 9.91
N GLU A 74 -0.56 0.39 9.57
CA GLU A 74 -0.57 -1.06 9.83
C GLU A 74 -0.76 -1.35 11.32
N VAL A 75 0.06 -0.72 12.17
CA VAL A 75 -0.01 -0.92 13.63
C VAL A 75 -1.39 -0.55 14.16
N PHE A 76 -1.94 0.60 13.77
CA PHE A 76 -3.28 1.01 14.16
C PHE A 76 -4.37 0.08 13.64
N GLY A 77 -4.23 -0.44 12.43
CA GLY A 77 -5.17 -1.39 11.85
C GLY A 77 -5.18 -2.72 12.60
N TYR A 78 -4.01 -3.26 12.93
CA TYR A 78 -3.90 -4.48 13.73
C TYR A 78 -4.34 -4.27 15.19
N TRP A 79 -4.11 -3.08 15.76
CA TRP A 79 -4.64 -2.72 17.07
C TRP A 79 -6.18 -2.66 17.07
N ALA A 80 -6.77 -1.98 16.09
CA ALA A 80 -8.22 -1.97 15.91
C ALA A 80 -8.77 -3.40 15.70
N ARG A 81 -8.01 -4.25 15.00
CA ARG A 81 -8.34 -5.67 14.81
C ARG A 81 -8.34 -6.49 16.11
N THR A 82 -7.48 -6.16 17.07
CA THR A 82 -7.54 -6.79 18.40
C THR A 82 -8.81 -6.40 19.15
N LYS A 83 -9.19 -5.12 19.12
CA LYS A 83 -10.45 -4.65 19.71
C LYS A 83 -11.68 -5.27 19.06
N LEU A 84 -11.69 -5.35 17.72
CA LEU A 84 -12.78 -5.97 16.98
C LEU A 84 -12.87 -7.49 17.23
N ALA A 85 -11.76 -8.13 17.58
CA ALA A 85 -11.77 -9.52 17.99
C ALA A 85 -12.29 -9.72 19.42
N ASP A 86 -12.20 -8.71 20.29
CA ASP A 86 -12.87 -8.70 21.60
C ASP A 86 -14.38 -8.47 21.45
N ASN A 87 -14.75 -7.47 20.65
CA ASN A 87 -16.13 -7.12 20.37
C ASN A 87 -16.38 -6.94 18.87
N PRO A 88 -16.94 -7.95 18.19
CA PRO A 88 -17.25 -7.91 16.77
C PRO A 88 -18.34 -6.89 16.38
N TRP A 89 -19.11 -6.40 17.35
CA TRP A 89 -20.16 -5.38 17.13
C TRP A 89 -19.63 -3.94 17.17
N ASP A 90 -18.34 -3.73 17.47
CA ASP A 90 -17.72 -2.40 17.49
C ASP A 90 -17.48 -1.86 16.06
N LEU A 91 -18.41 -1.04 15.57
CA LEU A 91 -18.31 -0.39 14.26
C LEU A 91 -17.14 0.59 14.16
N ASP A 92 -16.79 1.28 15.25
CA ASP A 92 -15.71 2.25 15.24
C ASP A 92 -14.37 1.52 15.08
N ALA A 93 -14.18 0.40 15.78
CA ALA A 93 -13.03 -0.48 15.61
C ALA A 93 -13.00 -1.07 14.19
N PHE A 94 -14.13 -1.49 13.64
CA PHE A 94 -14.22 -1.96 12.26
C PHE A 94 -13.82 -0.87 11.26
N ALA A 95 -14.38 0.34 11.37
CA ALA A 95 -14.11 1.46 10.47
C ALA A 95 -12.65 1.89 10.54
N GLN A 96 -12.09 1.98 11.76
CA GLN A 96 -10.69 2.31 11.96
C GLN A 96 -9.77 1.24 11.36
N GLN A 97 -10.03 -0.05 11.64
CA GLN A 97 -9.27 -1.16 11.06
C GLN A 97 -9.33 -1.12 9.54
N TYR A 98 -10.54 -1.01 8.99
CA TYR A 98 -10.77 -1.01 7.55
C TYR A 98 -9.97 0.13 6.91
N LEU A 99 -10.24 1.38 7.28
CA LEU A 99 -9.62 2.56 6.70
C LEU A 99 -8.09 2.55 6.79
N THR A 100 -7.54 2.23 7.97
CA THR A 100 -6.08 2.24 8.17
C THR A 100 -5.39 1.14 7.36
N LEU A 101 -5.95 -0.07 7.29
CA LEU A 101 -5.43 -1.14 6.46
C LEU A 101 -5.58 -0.87 4.95
N LEU A 102 -6.52 -0.01 4.53
CA LEU A 102 -6.62 0.43 3.12
C LEU A 102 -5.54 1.43 2.76
N LEU A 103 -5.27 2.39 3.65
CA LEU A 103 -4.32 3.48 3.43
C LEU A 103 -2.87 3.03 3.57
N ALA A 104 -2.59 2.05 4.42
CA ALA A 104 -1.24 1.57 4.64
C ALA A 104 -0.48 1.15 3.35
N PRO A 105 -1.00 0.23 2.50
CA PRO A 105 -0.29 -0.20 1.30
C PRO A 105 -0.06 0.93 0.28
N THR A 106 -0.99 1.88 0.16
CA THR A 106 -0.87 3.00 -0.80
C THR A 106 0.21 3.99 -0.36
N LEU A 107 0.35 4.24 0.94
CA LEU A 107 1.43 5.05 1.51
C LEU A 107 2.80 4.37 1.35
N VAL A 108 2.88 3.06 1.55
CA VAL A 108 4.13 2.31 1.32
C VAL A 108 4.48 2.32 -0.18
N ALA A 109 3.50 2.16 -1.08
CA ALA A 109 3.70 2.29 -2.52
C ALA A 109 4.14 3.70 -2.93
N ALA A 110 3.64 4.75 -2.25
CA ALA A 110 4.10 6.12 -2.42
C ALA A 110 5.58 6.27 -2.04
N ALA A 111 6.02 5.66 -0.93
CA ALA A 111 7.42 5.65 -0.51
C ALA A 111 8.34 5.00 -1.56
N ILE A 112 7.91 3.87 -2.14
CA ILE A 112 8.62 3.21 -3.25
C ILE A 112 8.68 4.12 -4.47
N SER A 113 7.58 4.78 -4.83
CA SER A 113 7.49 5.66 -6.00
C SER A 113 8.38 6.91 -5.85
N VAL A 114 8.44 7.50 -4.66
CA VAL A 114 9.37 8.59 -4.34
C VAL A 114 10.82 8.12 -4.45
N THR A 115 11.13 6.92 -3.97
CA THR A 115 12.47 6.34 -4.08
C THR A 115 12.84 6.10 -5.54
N PHE A 116 11.90 5.56 -6.33
CA PHE A 116 12.06 5.36 -7.76
C PHE A 116 12.31 6.67 -8.50
N LYS A 117 11.58 7.75 -8.17
CA LYS A 117 11.82 9.10 -8.73
C LYS A 117 13.28 9.53 -8.56
N HIS A 118 13.86 9.37 -7.36
CA HIS A 118 15.26 9.73 -7.11
C HIS A 118 16.24 8.85 -7.90
N ILE A 119 15.95 7.55 -8.00
CA ILE A 119 16.73 6.61 -8.81
C ILE A 119 16.72 7.02 -10.29
N VAL A 120 15.57 7.40 -10.84
CA VAL A 120 15.46 7.82 -12.24
C VAL A 120 16.20 9.13 -12.50
N ILE A 121 16.10 10.10 -11.60
CA ILE A 121 16.84 11.37 -11.69
C ILE A 121 18.36 11.09 -11.67
N TRP A 122 18.81 10.19 -10.80
CA TRP A 122 20.23 9.85 -10.65
C TRP A 122 20.80 9.11 -11.88
N TYR A 123 20.05 8.19 -12.48
CA TYR A 123 20.51 7.39 -13.63
C TYR A 123 20.26 8.03 -15.00
N GLY A 124 19.52 9.14 -15.04
CA GLY A 124 19.16 9.86 -16.25
C GLY A 124 17.70 9.58 -16.69
N ALA A 125 16.97 10.68 -16.89
CA ALA A 125 15.55 10.68 -17.28
C ALA A 125 15.30 10.22 -18.73
N GLN A 126 16.36 10.11 -19.54
CA GLN A 126 16.34 9.79 -20.98
C GLN A 126 15.66 8.45 -21.35
N TRP A 127 15.49 7.54 -20.39
CA TRP A 127 14.82 6.25 -20.60
C TRP A 127 13.38 6.18 -20.03
N SER A 128 12.91 7.25 -19.37
CA SER A 128 11.59 7.30 -18.73
C SER A 128 10.51 7.77 -19.70
N VAL A 129 9.43 7.00 -19.83
CA VAL A 129 8.29 7.30 -20.72
C VAL A 129 7.46 8.49 -20.23
N LEU A 130 7.43 8.73 -18.92
CA LEU A 130 6.69 9.82 -18.28
C LEU A 130 7.62 10.61 -17.34
N ARG A 131 7.27 11.87 -17.05
CA ARG A 131 8.01 12.70 -16.09
C ARG A 131 8.06 12.01 -14.71
N PRO A 132 9.25 11.68 -14.17
CA PRO A 132 9.41 10.98 -12.88
C PRO A 132 8.71 11.68 -11.70
N SER A 133 8.49 12.99 -11.80
CA SER A 133 7.83 13.77 -10.76
C SER A 133 6.31 13.63 -10.71
N LEU A 134 5.67 13.16 -11.77
CA LEU A 134 4.20 13.01 -11.83
C LEU A 134 3.72 11.63 -11.38
N TYR A 135 4.58 10.60 -11.48
CA TYR A 135 4.23 9.23 -11.09
C TYR A 135 3.67 9.14 -9.66
N PRO A 136 4.33 9.66 -8.61
CA PRO A 136 3.81 9.51 -7.26
C PRO A 136 2.50 10.26 -7.06
N TRP A 137 2.31 11.40 -7.73
CA TRP A 137 1.15 12.26 -7.51
C TRP A 137 -0.11 11.72 -8.17
N VAL A 138 -0.01 11.30 -9.44
CA VAL A 138 -1.13 10.68 -10.16
C VAL A 138 -1.51 9.35 -9.52
N PHE A 139 -0.51 8.55 -9.14
CA PHE A 139 -0.72 7.24 -8.54
C PHE A 139 -1.37 7.34 -7.15
N VAL A 140 -0.84 8.19 -6.26
CA VAL A 140 -1.43 8.37 -4.92
C VAL A 140 -2.82 9.00 -5.01
N GLY A 141 -3.05 9.94 -5.93
CA GLY A 141 -4.36 10.56 -6.11
C GLY A 141 -5.43 9.56 -6.59
N THR A 142 -5.08 8.69 -7.54
CA THR A 142 -5.99 7.65 -8.06
C THR A 142 -6.26 6.57 -7.03
N ASP A 143 -5.23 6.15 -6.27
CA ASP A 143 -5.40 5.23 -5.15
C ASP A 143 -6.28 5.82 -4.03
N PHE A 144 -6.09 7.10 -3.70
CA PHE A 144 -6.92 7.79 -2.69
C PHE A 144 -8.39 7.86 -3.12
N LEU A 145 -8.66 8.15 -4.39
CA LEU A 145 -10.02 8.11 -4.93
C LEU A 145 -10.64 6.71 -4.82
N SER A 146 -9.85 5.67 -5.12
CA SER A 146 -10.28 4.27 -4.96
C SER A 146 -10.67 3.95 -3.52
N ILE A 147 -9.89 4.44 -2.56
CA ILE A 147 -10.15 4.24 -1.13
C ILE A 147 -11.45 4.92 -0.71
N ILE A 148 -11.71 6.16 -1.15
CA ILE A 148 -12.98 6.84 -0.84
C ILE A 148 -14.18 6.01 -1.33
N ILE A 149 -14.10 5.50 -2.56
CA ILE A 149 -15.11 4.63 -3.15
C ILE A 149 -15.28 3.37 -2.28
N GLN A 150 -14.20 2.71 -1.87
CA GLN A 150 -14.26 1.51 -1.03
C GLN A 150 -14.79 1.78 0.39
N VAL A 151 -14.51 2.94 0.98
CA VAL A 151 -15.02 3.36 2.29
C VAL A 151 -16.51 3.63 2.21
N ALA A 152 -16.96 4.36 1.18
CA ALA A 152 -18.38 4.59 0.95
C ALA A 152 -19.12 3.26 0.71
N GLY A 153 -18.55 2.35 -0.07
CA GLY A 153 -19.14 1.04 -0.36
C GLY A 153 -19.20 0.15 0.88
N GLY A 154 -18.16 0.17 1.70
CA GLY A 154 -18.11 -0.53 2.98
C GLY A 154 -19.15 0.00 3.96
N ALA A 155 -19.31 1.33 4.04
CA ALA A 155 -20.33 1.97 4.88
C ALA A 155 -21.75 1.62 4.44
N ILE A 156 -22.03 1.64 3.13
CA ILE A 156 -23.34 1.23 2.57
C ILE A 156 -23.64 -0.24 2.87
N THR A 157 -22.61 -1.09 2.78
CA THR A 157 -22.75 -2.53 3.08
C THR A 157 -23.02 -2.75 4.56
N ALA A 158 -22.33 -2.02 5.44
CA ALA A 158 -22.57 -2.07 6.89
C ALA A 158 -23.95 -1.53 7.30
N ALA A 159 -24.47 -0.52 6.60
CA ALA A 159 -25.80 0.04 6.86
C ALA A 159 -26.96 -0.96 6.64
N LYS A 160 -26.77 -2.01 5.82
CA LYS A 160 -27.74 -3.11 5.72
C LYS A 160 -27.81 -3.90 7.02
N THR A 161 -26.66 -4.20 7.63
CA THR A 161 -26.63 -4.85 8.94
C THR A 161 -27.30 -3.98 10.00
N SER A 162 -27.33 -2.66 9.81
CA SER A 162 -28.04 -1.74 10.70
C SER A 162 -29.57 -1.71 10.52
N GLY A 163 -30.17 -2.56 9.67
CA GLY A 163 -31.63 -2.63 9.48
C GLY A 163 -32.25 -1.49 8.66
N SER A 164 -31.43 -0.56 8.15
CA SER A 164 -31.87 0.63 7.40
C SER A 164 -31.63 0.53 5.88
N GLY A 165 -31.09 -0.59 5.38
CA GLY A 165 -30.60 -0.73 4.00
C GLY A 165 -31.43 -1.68 3.12
N ASP A 166 -31.89 -1.19 1.98
CA ASP A 166 -32.54 -1.97 0.93
C ASP A 166 -31.56 -3.00 0.31
N GLU A 167 -32.03 -4.18 -0.10
CA GLU A 167 -31.18 -5.24 -0.66
C GLU A 167 -30.38 -4.74 -1.89
N THR A 168 -31.00 -3.83 -2.64
CA THR A 168 -30.39 -3.14 -3.78
C THR A 168 -29.17 -2.30 -3.38
N MET A 169 -29.25 -1.57 -2.27
CA MET A 169 -28.18 -0.68 -1.81
C MET A 169 -26.97 -1.46 -1.33
N SER A 170 -27.17 -2.57 -0.64
CA SER A 170 -26.08 -3.45 -0.21
C SER A 170 -25.33 -4.06 -1.41
N LYS A 171 -26.05 -4.54 -2.44
CA LYS A 171 -25.44 -5.03 -3.68
C LYS A 171 -24.64 -3.93 -4.41
N ILE A 172 -25.11 -2.68 -4.35
CA ILE A 172 -24.36 -1.53 -4.88
C ILE A 172 -23.10 -1.29 -4.06
N GLY A 173 -23.19 -1.30 -2.72
CA GLY A 173 -22.06 -1.14 -1.81
C GLY A 173 -20.96 -2.17 -2.06
N GLU A 174 -21.33 -3.46 -2.16
CA GLU A 174 -20.40 -4.55 -2.46
C GLU A 174 -19.70 -4.35 -3.81
N LYS A 175 -20.46 -4.02 -4.87
CA LYS A 175 -19.89 -3.70 -6.19
C LYS A 175 -18.97 -2.50 -6.15
N LEU A 176 -19.27 -1.51 -5.31
CA LEU A 176 -18.47 -0.31 -5.14
C LEU A 176 -17.12 -0.63 -4.48
N VAL A 177 -17.12 -1.49 -3.44
CA VAL A 177 -15.90 -2.00 -2.80
C VAL A 177 -15.05 -2.79 -3.80
N ILE A 178 -15.66 -3.78 -4.49
CA ILE A 178 -14.97 -4.62 -5.48
C ILE A 178 -14.41 -3.76 -6.61
N GLY A 179 -15.20 -2.81 -7.14
CA GLY A 179 -14.79 -1.90 -8.20
C GLY A 179 -13.62 -1.01 -7.80
N GLY A 180 -13.64 -0.48 -6.58
CA GLY A 180 -12.53 0.29 -6.05
C GLY A 180 -11.26 -0.54 -5.87
N VAL A 181 -11.35 -1.77 -5.38
CA VAL A 181 -10.18 -2.67 -5.26
C VAL A 181 -9.62 -3.02 -6.64
N ALA A 182 -10.48 -3.36 -7.60
CA ALA A 182 -10.08 -3.66 -8.97
C ALA A 182 -9.36 -2.47 -9.63
N PHE A 183 -9.88 -1.25 -9.46
CA PHE A 183 -9.25 -0.04 -9.99
C PHE A 183 -7.89 0.23 -9.33
N GLN A 184 -7.79 0.06 -8.01
CA GLN A 184 -6.53 0.19 -7.26
C GLN A 184 -5.46 -0.83 -7.73
N VAL A 185 -5.84 -2.10 -7.89
CA VAL A 185 -4.92 -3.16 -8.36
C VAL A 185 -4.49 -2.90 -9.81
N ALA A 186 -5.41 -2.48 -10.68
CA ALA A 186 -5.09 -2.13 -12.07
C ALA A 186 -4.11 -0.96 -12.16
N ASN A 187 -4.30 0.07 -11.32
CA ASN A 187 -3.42 1.22 -11.23
C ASN A 187 -2.00 0.83 -10.76
N MET A 188 -1.91 0.03 -9.70
CA MET A 188 -0.62 -0.52 -9.24
C MET A 188 0.04 -1.39 -10.31
N PHE A 189 -0.72 -2.26 -10.97
CA PHE A 189 -0.16 -3.12 -12.01
C PHE A 189 0.42 -2.30 -13.18
N CYS A 190 -0.30 -1.29 -13.65
CA CYS A 190 0.16 -0.36 -14.69
C CYS A 190 1.45 0.36 -14.26
N CYS A 191 1.49 0.86 -13.03
CA CYS A 191 2.65 1.56 -12.49
C CYS A 191 3.88 0.63 -12.38
N GLY A 192 3.69 -0.58 -11.86
CA GLY A 192 4.73 -1.62 -11.83
C GLY A 192 5.27 -1.96 -13.22
N CYS A 193 4.39 -2.06 -14.23
CA CYS A 193 4.79 -2.29 -15.61
C CYS A 193 5.65 -1.13 -16.15
N LEU A 194 5.28 0.12 -15.89
CA LEU A 194 6.06 1.29 -16.31
C LEU A 194 7.44 1.32 -15.65
N MET A 195 7.53 1.02 -14.35
CA MET A 195 8.81 0.90 -13.65
C MET A 195 9.68 -0.23 -14.22
N LEU A 196 9.06 -1.37 -14.58
CA LEU A 196 9.73 -2.51 -15.16
C LEU A 196 10.22 -2.21 -16.58
N ILE A 197 9.42 -1.55 -17.42
CA ILE A 197 9.82 -1.09 -18.76
C ILE A 197 11.02 -0.15 -18.67
N TYR A 198 11.02 0.80 -17.73
CA TYR A 198 12.19 1.66 -17.49
C TYR A 198 13.42 0.85 -17.10
N ALA A 199 13.28 -0.09 -16.17
CA ALA A 199 14.38 -0.96 -15.75
C ALA A 199 14.91 -1.84 -16.90
N MET A 200 14.03 -2.37 -17.75
CA MET A 200 14.38 -3.16 -18.93
C MET A 200 15.07 -2.31 -19.98
N ARG A 201 14.52 -1.15 -20.36
CA ARG A 201 15.13 -0.22 -21.33
C ARG A 201 16.53 0.20 -20.89
N ARG A 202 16.70 0.50 -19.59
CA ARG A 202 18.02 0.82 -19.03
C ARG A 202 18.97 -0.37 -19.10
N ARG A 203 18.52 -1.58 -18.76
CA ARG A 203 19.36 -2.80 -18.87
C ARG A 203 19.74 -3.08 -20.32
N SER A 204 18.81 -2.92 -21.25
CA SER A 204 19.08 -3.06 -22.68
C SER A 204 20.07 -2.00 -23.14
N ALA A 205 19.92 -0.73 -22.78
CA ALA A 205 20.90 0.32 -23.11
C ALA A 205 22.31 0.02 -22.56
N LEU A 206 22.41 -0.55 -21.35
CA LEU A 206 23.68 -0.96 -20.76
C LEU A 206 24.27 -2.22 -21.41
N ARG A 207 23.43 -3.17 -21.85
CA ARG A 207 23.84 -4.42 -22.54
C ARG A 207 24.17 -4.20 -24.01
N SER A 208 23.44 -3.31 -24.67
CA SER A 208 23.63 -2.90 -26.06
C SER A 208 24.85 -2.01 -26.27
N GLY A 209 25.67 -1.81 -25.23
CA GLY A 209 27.04 -1.32 -25.30
C GLY A 209 27.37 -0.54 -26.57
N ALA A 210 26.98 0.73 -26.57
CA ALA A 210 27.77 1.81 -27.17
C ALA A 210 29.14 1.87 -26.47
N HIS A 211 29.88 0.77 -26.48
CA HIS A 211 31.25 0.63 -26.02
C HIS A 211 32.25 0.97 -27.15
N SER A 212 31.75 1.46 -28.30
CA SER A 212 32.58 1.75 -29.48
C SER A 212 32.38 3.11 -30.14
N ARG A 213 31.44 3.99 -29.73
CA ARG A 213 31.23 5.27 -30.46
C ARG A 213 31.53 6.55 -29.67
N ASP A 214 31.30 6.60 -28.36
CA ASP A 214 31.61 7.80 -27.57
C ASP A 214 33.02 7.79 -26.95
N ALA A 215 33.65 6.62 -26.81
CA ALA A 215 35.05 6.51 -26.39
C ALA A 215 36.04 6.95 -27.49
N ALA A 216 35.59 7.05 -28.75
CA ALA A 216 36.42 7.44 -29.88
C ALA A 216 36.47 8.96 -30.12
N HIS A 217 35.59 9.76 -29.48
CA HIS A 217 35.46 11.20 -29.80
C HIS A 217 35.92 12.16 -28.69
N LEU A 218 36.42 11.65 -27.56
CA LEU A 218 36.91 12.45 -26.42
C LEU A 218 38.35 12.11 -25.99
N MET A 219 39.12 11.40 -26.81
CA MET A 219 40.58 11.31 -26.61
C MET A 219 41.23 12.61 -27.10
N GLU A 220 41.07 13.69 -26.34
CA GLU A 220 41.94 14.85 -26.46
C GLU A 220 42.32 15.33 -25.06
N GLY A 221 43.63 15.43 -24.84
CA GLY A 221 44.20 16.35 -23.86
C GLY A 221 44.74 15.76 -22.57
N ASP A 222 43.88 15.30 -21.67
CA ASP A 222 44.33 15.04 -20.30
C ASP A 222 43.48 13.98 -19.59
N GLY A 223 44.14 12.93 -19.11
CA GLY A 223 43.55 11.62 -18.85
C GLY A 223 42.73 11.49 -17.57
N GLN A 224 41.53 12.09 -17.51
CA GLN A 224 40.59 11.75 -16.45
C GLN A 224 39.11 11.80 -16.88
N PRO A 225 38.46 10.63 -17.11
CA PRO A 225 37.03 10.59 -17.33
C PRO A 225 36.29 10.83 -16.00
N MET A 226 35.41 11.83 -15.98
CA MET A 226 34.54 12.12 -14.83
C MET A 226 33.67 10.91 -14.44
N SER A 227 33.89 10.42 -13.22
CA SER A 227 32.88 9.92 -12.28
C SER A 227 31.95 8.77 -12.69
N ARG A 228 32.44 7.71 -13.37
CA ARG A 228 31.70 6.43 -13.44
C ARG A 228 32.54 5.15 -13.39
N ALA A 229 33.87 5.26 -13.46
CA ALA A 229 34.77 4.11 -13.41
C ALA A 229 35.18 3.69 -11.98
N SER A 230 34.83 4.47 -10.95
CA SER A 230 35.24 4.26 -9.56
C SER A 230 34.12 3.88 -8.59
N ALA A 231 32.93 3.53 -9.09
CA ALA A 231 31.95 2.84 -8.24
C ALA A 231 32.49 1.43 -8.01
N SER A 232 33.07 1.18 -6.83
CA SER A 232 33.52 -0.15 -6.43
C SER A 232 32.40 -1.15 -6.73
N ASP A 233 32.71 -2.30 -7.33
CA ASP A 233 31.71 -3.33 -7.69
C ASP A 233 30.76 -3.67 -6.52
N GLY A 234 31.24 -3.49 -5.28
CA GLY A 234 30.45 -3.59 -4.06
C GLY A 234 29.29 -2.59 -3.95
N GLU A 235 29.49 -1.32 -4.30
CA GLU A 235 28.44 -0.29 -4.29
C GLU A 235 27.39 -0.57 -5.37
N ALA A 236 27.83 -0.95 -6.57
CA ALA A 236 26.93 -1.34 -7.64
C ALA A 236 26.11 -2.60 -7.30
N ARG A 237 26.68 -3.53 -6.51
CA ARG A 237 25.96 -4.71 -5.98
C ARG A 237 24.94 -4.31 -4.91
N ARG A 238 25.30 -3.39 -4.00
CA ARG A 238 24.38 -2.85 -2.98
C ARG A 238 23.17 -2.13 -3.59
N VAL A 239 23.39 -1.27 -4.57
CA VAL A 239 22.30 -0.57 -5.27
C VAL A 239 21.41 -1.55 -6.04
N ARG A 240 22.00 -2.57 -6.68
CA ARG A 240 21.21 -3.64 -7.33
C ARG A 240 20.36 -4.39 -6.31
N ALA A 241 20.94 -4.81 -5.19
CA ALA A 241 20.21 -5.51 -4.13
C ALA A 241 19.05 -4.65 -3.58
N PHE A 242 19.27 -3.34 -3.40
CA PHE A 242 18.24 -2.40 -2.99
C PHE A 242 17.08 -2.31 -4.01
N VAL A 243 17.37 -2.22 -5.30
CA VAL A 243 16.34 -2.20 -6.35
C VAL A 243 15.56 -3.52 -6.39
N TYR A 244 16.23 -4.66 -6.22
CA TYR A 244 15.55 -5.95 -6.11
C TYR A 244 14.64 -6.03 -4.88
N ALA A 245 15.10 -5.53 -3.73
CA ALA A 245 14.28 -5.47 -2.52
C ALA A 245 13.02 -4.59 -2.72
N LEU A 246 13.15 -3.43 -3.38
CA LEU A 246 12.00 -2.58 -3.72
C LEU A 246 11.02 -3.26 -4.66
N ALA A 247 11.51 -4.00 -5.65
CA ALA A 247 10.66 -4.74 -6.58
C ALA A 247 9.88 -5.86 -5.87
N VAL A 248 10.55 -6.62 -4.99
CA VAL A 248 9.90 -7.66 -4.17
C VAL A 248 8.86 -7.04 -3.24
N ALA A 249 9.19 -5.93 -2.58
CA ALA A 249 8.26 -5.21 -1.72
C ALA A 249 7.03 -4.72 -2.51
N TYR A 250 7.23 -4.19 -3.72
CA TYR A 250 6.13 -3.74 -4.57
C TYR A 250 5.20 -4.89 -4.98
N ILE A 251 5.76 -6.04 -5.33
CA ILE A 251 4.98 -7.25 -5.64
C ILE A 251 4.19 -7.72 -4.41
N ALA A 252 4.79 -7.70 -3.23
CA ALA A 252 4.10 -8.07 -1.99
C ALA A 252 2.91 -7.13 -1.69
N ILE A 253 3.05 -5.83 -1.94
CA ILE A 253 1.95 -4.86 -1.79
C ILE A 253 0.85 -5.13 -2.82
N LEU A 254 1.22 -5.41 -4.07
CA LEU A 254 0.26 -5.79 -5.12
C LEU A 254 -0.57 -7.02 -4.73
N ILE A 255 0.09 -8.07 -4.24
CA ILE A 255 -0.56 -9.29 -3.75
C ILE A 255 -1.51 -8.94 -2.61
N ARG A 256 -1.05 -8.17 -1.63
CA ARG A 256 -1.87 -7.73 -0.50
C ARG A 256 -3.11 -6.95 -0.94
N CYS A 257 -2.96 -6.01 -1.87
CA CYS A 257 -4.09 -5.23 -2.41
C CYS A 257 -5.09 -6.12 -3.17
N SER A 258 -4.64 -7.24 -3.73
CA SER A 258 -5.49 -8.18 -4.49
C SER A 258 -6.26 -9.16 -3.60
N TYR A 259 -5.71 -9.55 -2.45
CA TYR A 259 -6.32 -10.49 -1.49
C TYR A 259 -7.05 -9.82 -0.32
N ARG A 260 -7.03 -8.50 -0.29
CA ARG A 260 -7.82 -7.69 0.62
C ARG A 260 -9.31 -7.92 0.38
#